data_AF-A0A2V8MYK3-F1
#
_entry.id   AF-A0A2V8MYK3-F1
#
_cell.length_a   1.000
_cell.length_b   1.000
_cell.length_c   1.000
_cell.angle_alpha   90.00
_cell.angle_beta   90.00
_cell.angle_gamma   90.00
#
_symmetry.space_group_name_H-M   'P 1'
#
loop_
_entity.id
_entity.type
_entity.pdbx_description
1 polymer ?
#
loop_
_entity_poly.entity_id
_entity_poly.type
_entity_poly.pdbx_seq_one_letter_code
_entity_poly.pdbx_strand_id
1 'polypeptide(L)'
;VPIHVLGEARGVKVEAGILELIMREIAVECLPGDIPEHIDIDVTDLGLNGALRVSDLPVSAKVKILADADQVVVHVVSVKEEAAPAPGAAVVAEGEAAAPAEPEVLKKGKKEEEGPAE
;
A
#
# COMPACT_ATOMS: atom_id res chain seq x y z
N VAL A 1 13.34 8.35 -10.71
CA VAL A 1 13.80 8.80 -9.37
C VAL A 1 12.67 8.55 -8.38
N PRO A 2 12.91 7.83 -7.27
CA PRO A 2 11.91 7.56 -6.25
C PRO A 2 11.52 8.82 -5.48
N ILE A 3 10.27 8.83 -5.01
CA ILE A 3 9.67 9.95 -4.28
C ILE A 3 9.54 9.58 -2.82
N HIS A 4 10.03 10.47 -1.94
CA HIS A 4 9.97 10.36 -0.50
C HIS A 4 9.05 11.44 0.05
N VAL A 5 8.14 11.05 0.94
CA VAL A 5 7.22 11.98 1.59
C VAL A 5 7.82 12.36 2.94
N LEU A 6 8.06 13.65 3.15
CA LEU A 6 8.55 14.20 4.41
C LEU A 6 7.41 14.86 5.18
N GLY A 7 7.35 14.56 6.47
CA GLY A 7 6.34 15.11 7.38
C GLY A 7 5.01 14.35 7.37
N GLU A 8 4.09 14.82 8.22
CA GLU A 8 2.72 14.31 8.31
C GLU A 8 1.77 15.38 7.79
N ALA A 9 0.98 15.05 6.77
CA ALA A 9 0.02 16.00 6.23
C ALA A 9 -1.03 16.40 7.26
N ARG A 10 -1.29 17.70 7.38
CA ARG A 10 -2.30 18.22 8.30
C ARG A 10 -3.68 17.62 8.05
N GLY A 11 -4.03 17.38 6.79
CA GLY A 11 -5.29 16.72 6.43
C GLY A 11 -5.40 15.28 6.95
N VAL A 12 -4.28 14.56 7.11
CA VAL A 12 -4.25 13.22 7.73
C VAL A 12 -4.39 13.34 9.25
N LYS A 13 -3.66 14.27 9.86
CA LYS A 13 -3.56 14.39 11.32
C LYS A 13 -4.78 15.03 11.99
N VAL A 14 -5.35 16.07 11.38
CA VAL A 14 -6.43 16.88 11.95
C VAL A 14 -7.80 16.42 11.46
N GLU A 15 -7.87 16.01 10.19
CA GLU A 15 -9.15 15.79 9.50
C GLU A 15 -9.38 14.31 9.15
N ALA A 16 -8.53 13.41 9.66
CA ALA A 16 -8.57 11.96 9.42
C ALA A 16 -8.63 11.56 7.94
N GLY A 17 -8.00 12.36 7.06
CA GLY A 17 -7.82 12.02 5.65
C GLY A 17 -6.79 10.92 5.42
N ILE A 18 -6.80 10.33 4.24
CA ILE A 18 -5.79 9.39 3.76
C ILE A 18 -4.91 10.12 2.76
N LEU A 19 -3.60 10.12 3.01
CA LEU A 19 -2.60 10.55 2.03
C LEU A 19 -2.35 9.41 1.06
N GLU A 20 -2.54 9.68 -0.22
CA GLU A 20 -2.34 8.70 -1.28
C GLU A 20 -1.31 9.22 -2.28
N LEU A 21 -0.30 8.39 -2.52
CA LEU A 21 0.81 8.66 -3.42
C LEU A 21 0.54 7.96 -4.75
N ILE A 22 0.14 8.75 -5.75
CA ILE A 22 -0.23 8.27 -7.10
C ILE A 22 1.03 7.90 -7.89
N MET A 23 2.06 8.73 -7.78
CA MET A 23 3.35 8.48 -8.42
C MET A 23 4.40 8.21 -7.35
N ARG A 24 5.02 7.04 -7.40
CA ARG A 24 6.16 6.69 -6.52
C ARG A 24 7.50 7.00 -7.15
N GLU A 25 7.52 7.12 -8.47
CA GLU A 25 8.71 7.35 -9.26
C GLU A 25 8.39 8.35 -10.37
N ILE A 26 9.34 9.23 -10.63
CA ILE A 26 9.25 10.24 -11.69
C ILE A 26 10.39 10.07 -12.70
N ALA A 27 10.04 10.20 -13.97
CA ALA A 27 10.99 10.25 -15.07
C ALA A 27 11.52 11.68 -15.24
N VAL A 28 12.83 11.83 -15.21
CA VAL A 28 13.52 13.12 -15.37
C VAL A 28 14.63 13.00 -16.40
N GLU A 29 14.87 14.10 -17.10
CA GLU A 29 16.00 14.33 -18.00
C GLU A 29 16.97 15.28 -17.30
N CYS A 30 18.18 14.81 -17.03
CA CYS A 30 19.23 15.62 -16.44
C CYS A 30 20.59 15.09 -16.89
N LEU A 31 21.64 15.90 -16.66
CA LEU A 31 23.01 15.45 -16.88
C LEU A 31 23.35 14.31 -15.90
N PRO A 32 24.21 13.36 -16.28
CA PRO A 32 24.55 12.21 -15.44
C PRO A 32 25.16 12.59 -14.08
N GLY A 33 25.75 13.78 -13.96
CA GLY A 33 26.31 14.30 -12.69
C GLY A 33 25.30 14.99 -11.76
N ASP A 34 24.07 15.25 -12.22
CA ASP A 34 23.03 15.97 -11.46
C ASP A 34 21.80 15.07 -11.21
N ILE A 35 21.90 13.74 -11.39
CA ILE A 35 20.80 12.80 -11.12
C ILE A 35 20.54 12.76 -9.61
N PRO A 36 19.35 13.17 -9.13
CA PRO A 36 19.00 13.02 -7.72
C PRO A 36 18.70 11.54 -7.40
N GLU A 37 19.18 11.05 -6.25
CA GLU A 37 18.88 9.69 -5.79
C GLU A 37 17.42 9.54 -5.33
N HIS A 38 16.84 10.61 -4.77
CA HIS A 38 15.44 10.69 -4.35
C HIS A 38 14.94 12.13 -4.47
N ILE A 39 13.61 12.29 -4.54
CA ILE A 39 12.93 13.58 -4.47
C ILE A 39 12.10 13.60 -3.19
N ASP A 40 12.46 14.49 -2.27
CA ASP A 40 11.69 14.71 -1.05
C ASP A 40 10.56 15.72 -1.28
N ILE A 41 9.35 15.37 -0.87
CA ILE A 41 8.17 16.23 -0.94
C ILE A 41 7.69 16.50 0.48
N ASP A 42 7.67 17.78 0.88
CA ASP A 42 7.06 18.19 2.13
C ASP A 42 5.53 18.24 1.97
N VAL A 43 4.82 17.46 2.78
CA VAL A 43 3.34 17.42 2.77
C VAL A 43 2.75 18.04 4.03
N THR A 44 3.55 18.68 4.89
CA THR A 44 3.14 19.14 6.21
C THR A 44 1.99 20.15 6.14
N ASP A 45 2.03 21.04 5.14
CA ASP A 45 1.00 22.07 4.92
C ASP A 45 -0.22 21.55 4.10
N LEU A 46 -0.18 20.31 3.62
CA LEU A 46 -1.22 19.75 2.75
C LEU A 46 -2.50 19.43 3.55
N GLY A 47 -3.57 20.18 3.26
CA GLY A 47 -4.91 20.02 3.85
C GLY A 47 -5.80 19.01 3.13
N LEU A 48 -7.04 18.83 3.61
CA LEU A 48 -8.03 17.98 2.96
C LEU A 48 -8.34 18.39 1.51
N ASN A 49 -8.45 17.39 0.62
CA ASN A 49 -8.63 17.55 -0.82
C ASN A 49 -7.50 18.36 -1.51
N GLY A 50 -6.37 18.53 -0.82
CA GLY A 50 -5.15 19.10 -1.38
C GLY A 50 -4.47 18.09 -2.29
N ALA A 51 -4.00 18.56 -3.45
CA ALA A 51 -3.22 17.78 -4.40
C ALA A 51 -1.94 18.53 -4.76
N LEU A 52 -0.82 17.82 -4.71
CA LEU A 52 0.51 18.31 -5.06
C LEU A 52 0.85 17.78 -6.45
N ARG A 53 1.15 18.71 -7.36
CA ARG A 53 1.42 18.41 -8.77
C ARG A 53 2.90 18.35 -9.05
N VAL A 54 3.25 17.73 -10.17
CA VAL A 54 4.63 17.63 -10.64
C VAL A 54 5.29 19.02 -10.77
N SER A 55 4.53 20.04 -11.17
CA SER A 55 5.02 21.42 -11.28
C SER A 55 5.49 22.05 -9.97
N ASP A 56 4.97 21.57 -8.83
CA ASP A 56 5.24 22.12 -7.49
C ASP A 56 6.36 21.36 -6.76
N LEU A 57 6.90 20.31 -7.38
CA LEU A 57 7.99 19.54 -6.80
C LEU A 57 9.25 20.41 -6.63
N PRO A 58 9.96 20.29 -5.49
CA PRO A 58 11.21 20.98 -5.25
C PRO A 58 12.34 20.32 -6.05
N VAL A 59 12.29 20.44 -7.38
CA VAL A 59 13.35 19.97 -8.28
C VAL A 59 14.35 21.09 -8.57
N SER A 60 15.62 20.73 -8.63
CA SER A 60 16.68 21.66 -8.98
C SER A 60 16.55 22.10 -10.44
N ALA A 61 16.87 23.37 -10.75
CA ALA A 61 16.70 23.97 -12.08
C ALA A 61 17.47 23.27 -13.22
N LYS A 62 18.34 22.32 -12.90
CA LYS A 62 19.11 21.51 -13.85
C LYS A 62 18.44 20.19 -14.22
N VAL A 63 17.34 19.84 -13.55
CA VAL A 63 16.58 18.61 -13.76
C VAL A 63 15.29 18.98 -14.47
N LYS A 64 15.11 18.44 -15.69
CA LYS A 64 13.89 18.63 -16.46
C LYS A 64 12.98 17.44 -16.24
N ILE A 65 11.77 17.68 -15.74
CA ILE A 65 10.81 16.60 -15.55
C ILE A 65 10.20 16.25 -16.91
N LEU A 66 10.21 14.95 -17.26
CA LEU A 66 9.60 14.43 -18.50
C LEU A 66 8.13 14.03 -18.31
N ALA A 67 7.71 13.83 -17.06
CA ALA A 67 6.31 13.61 -16.70
C ALA A 67 5.46 14.87 -16.93
N ASP A 68 4.14 14.70 -17.04
CA ASP A 68 3.23 15.80 -17.28
C ASP A 68 3.16 16.74 -16.06
N ALA A 69 3.21 18.04 -16.33
CA ALA A 69 3.30 19.10 -15.32
C ALA A 69 2.03 19.21 -14.46
N ASP A 70 0.87 18.83 -15.01
CA ASP A 70 -0.43 18.84 -14.31
C ASP A 70 -0.72 17.51 -13.58
N GLN A 71 0.15 16.52 -13.76
CA GLN A 71 -0.03 15.23 -13.12
C GLN A 71 0.08 15.36 -11.59
N VAL A 72 -0.83 14.70 -10.88
CA VAL A 72 -0.87 14.67 -9.42
C VAL A 72 0.12 13.63 -8.92
N VAL A 73 1.00 14.05 -8.00
CA VAL A 73 2.01 13.18 -7.38
C VAL A 73 1.45 12.59 -6.09
N VAL A 74 0.93 13.45 -5.22
CA VAL A 74 0.32 13.09 -3.94
C VAL A 74 -0.94 13.89 -3.74
N HIS A 75 -1.98 13.25 -3.19
CA HIS A 75 -3.17 13.96 -2.75
C HIS A 75 -3.62 13.48 -1.37
N VAL A 76 -4.45 14.28 -0.71
CA VAL A 76 -5.09 13.90 0.55
C VAL A 76 -6.59 13.83 0.31
N VAL A 77 -7.15 12.63 0.41
CA VAL A 77 -8.59 12.39 0.28
C VAL A 77 -9.22 12.24 1.65
N SER A 78 -10.37 12.86 1.87
CA SER A 78 -11.18 12.59 3.06
C SER A 78 -11.82 11.21 2.93
N VAL A 79 -11.70 10.38 3.97
CA VAL A 79 -12.60 9.24 4.14
C VAL A 79 -13.94 9.81 4.55
N LYS A 80 -14.74 10.21 3.56
CA LYS A 80 -16.18 10.25 3.78
C LYS A 80 -16.58 8.78 3.92
N GLU A 81 -17.02 8.42 5.11
CA GLU A 81 -17.59 7.13 5.44
C GLU A 81 -18.62 6.72 4.37
N GLU A 82 -18.16 5.99 3.36
CA GLU A 82 -18.98 5.00 2.69
C GLU A 82 -18.48 3.68 3.27
N ALA A 83 -19.28 3.15 4.18
CA ALA A 83 -19.03 1.95 4.93
C ALA A 83 -18.49 0.83 4.03
N ALA A 84 -17.19 0.54 4.11
CA ALA A 84 -16.74 -0.81 3.88
C ALA A 84 -17.23 -1.62 5.10
N PRO A 85 -18.17 -2.57 4.95
CA PRO A 85 -18.55 -3.43 6.07
C PRO A 85 -17.28 -4.15 6.53
N ALA A 86 -16.96 -3.98 7.81
CA ALA A 86 -15.87 -4.67 8.48
C ALA A 86 -15.94 -6.19 8.21
N PRO A 87 -14.89 -6.84 7.68
CA PRO A 87 -14.79 -8.28 7.83
C PRO A 87 -14.29 -8.55 9.24
N GLY A 88 -15.20 -8.58 10.22
CA GLY A 88 -14.79 -8.76 11.61
C GLY A 88 -15.88 -8.71 12.66
N ALA A 89 -16.90 -9.57 12.55
CA ALA A 89 -17.75 -9.92 13.69
C ALA A 89 -18.40 -11.29 13.50
N ALA A 90 -17.68 -12.36 13.85
CA ALA A 90 -18.29 -13.62 14.27
C ALA A 90 -17.22 -14.50 14.94
N VAL A 91 -16.89 -14.19 16.19
CA VAL A 91 -16.43 -15.23 17.13
C VAL A 91 -17.37 -15.22 18.32
N VAL A 92 -17.97 -16.41 18.52
CA VAL A 92 -18.53 -17.03 19.74
C VAL A 92 -19.95 -16.66 20.24
N ALA A 93 -20.87 -17.61 20.04
CA ALA A 93 -21.92 -18.07 20.98
C ALA A 93 -22.51 -19.38 20.39
N GLU A 94 -22.04 -20.55 20.81
CA GLU A 94 -22.61 -21.38 21.89
C GLU A 94 -23.81 -22.24 21.42
N GLY A 95 -23.63 -23.57 21.48
CA GLY A 95 -24.67 -24.54 21.80
C GLY A 95 -25.67 -24.94 20.71
N GLU A 96 -25.48 -26.14 20.14
CA GLU A 96 -26.40 -27.30 20.28
C GLU A 96 -26.42 -28.22 19.04
N ALA A 97 -26.25 -29.51 19.32
CA ALA A 97 -26.67 -30.69 18.56
C ALA A 97 -26.13 -30.93 17.13
N ALA A 98 -25.10 -31.79 17.02
CA ALA A 98 -25.28 -33.20 16.62
C ALA A 98 -23.92 -33.89 16.40
N ALA A 99 -23.62 -34.86 17.27
CA ALA A 99 -22.63 -35.92 17.03
C ALA A 99 -23.14 -36.91 15.95
N PRO A 100 -22.44 -38.01 15.59
CA PRO A 100 -21.04 -38.40 15.80
C PRO A 100 -20.36 -38.91 14.48
N ALA A 101 -19.04 -39.12 14.49
CA ALA A 101 -18.39 -40.35 14.01
C ALA A 101 -16.87 -40.20 14.04
N GLU A 102 -16.26 -40.76 15.09
CA GLU A 102 -14.87 -41.18 15.18
C GLU A 102 -14.49 -42.07 13.96
N PRO A 103 -13.21 -42.09 13.55
CA PRO A 103 -12.33 -43.06 14.20
C PRO A 103 -10.92 -42.54 14.49
N GLU A 104 -10.53 -42.61 15.76
CA GLU A 104 -9.16 -42.91 16.16
C GLU A 104 -8.77 -44.30 15.64
N VAL A 105 -7.64 -44.44 14.95
CA VAL A 105 -6.68 -45.56 15.16
C VAL A 105 -5.29 -45.20 14.61
N LEU A 106 -4.42 -44.78 15.52
CA LEU A 106 -2.98 -45.07 15.43
C LEU A 106 -2.78 -46.59 15.46
N LYS A 107 -2.01 -47.15 14.50
CA LYS A 107 -0.78 -47.97 14.71
C LYS A 107 -0.53 -49.02 13.62
N LYS A 108 0.70 -48.94 13.09
CA LYS A 108 1.64 -50.07 12.97
C LYS A 108 1.46 -51.01 11.77
N GLY A 109 2.18 -50.68 10.71
CA GLY A 109 3.30 -51.50 10.25
C GLY A 109 3.04 -52.52 9.14
N LYS A 110 4.15 -52.79 8.42
CA LYS A 110 4.39 -53.86 7.43
C LYS A 110 3.91 -53.51 6.01
N LYS A 111 4.81 -53.02 5.16
CA LYS A 111 5.85 -53.75 4.39
C LYS A 111 5.23 -54.51 3.20
N GLU A 112 5.91 -54.33 2.06
CA GLU A 112 5.77 -55.02 0.75
C GLU A 112 4.85 -54.38 -0.29
N GLU A 113 5.46 -53.53 -1.12
CA GLU A 113 5.20 -53.50 -2.56
C GLU A 113 6.58 -53.54 -3.26
N GLU A 114 7.09 -54.77 -3.48
CA GLU A 114 7.84 -55.10 -4.70
C GLU A 114 6.73 -55.32 -5.75
N GLY A 115 6.50 -54.40 -6.68
CA GLY A 115 7.19 -54.30 -7.99
C GLY A 115 6.31 -54.94 -9.08
N PRO A 116 6.55 -54.75 -10.39
CA PRO A 116 7.49 -53.84 -11.07
C PRO A 116 6.84 -53.03 -12.22
N ALA A 117 7.52 -51.96 -12.68
CA ALA A 117 7.50 -51.53 -14.08
C ALA A 117 8.72 -50.63 -14.37
N GLU A 118 9.68 -51.24 -15.09
CA GLU A 118 10.74 -50.67 -15.95
C GLU A 118 11.90 -49.86 -15.32
#